data_AF-A0A644X137-F1
#
_entry.id   AF-A0A644X137-F1
#
_cell.length_a   1.000
_cell.length_b   1.000
_cell.length_c   1.000
_cell.angle_alpha   90.00
_cell.angle_beta   90.00
_cell.angle_gamma   90.00
#
_symmetry.space_group_name_H-M   'P 1'
#
loop_
_entity.id
_entity.type
_entity.pdbx_description
1 polymer ?
#
loop_
_entity_poly.entity_id
_entity_poly.type
_entity_poly.pdbx_seq_one_letter_code
_entity_poly.pdbx_strand_id
1 'polypeptide(L)'
;MSAIAGWLYGSTQYKELAIIQDDMPDYYYRCIIVGIEQSIVAGRTVGIVLSVRCDAPYAYMSTADTIITSNNYTESLYHNRSNVNKYYRPMITVEASGGTSVISINNTGDIIGEFEISGIPSSGAIIVVDCTRCILTSEEMPDVYSSCNLNFPRFLRGANMIEVSGECVITIQNRFPMIIGT
;
A
#
# COMPACT_ATOMS: atom_id res chain seq x y z
N MET A 1 -6.72 30.03 -18.54
CA MET A 1 -5.48 29.63 -17.82
C MET A 1 -5.64 29.67 -16.30
N SER A 2 -6.05 30.81 -15.72
CA SER A 2 -6.06 31.01 -14.26
C SER A 2 -6.82 29.95 -13.45
N ALA A 3 -8.02 29.53 -13.89
CA ALA A 3 -8.80 28.51 -13.17
C ALA A 3 -8.16 27.11 -13.20
N ILE A 4 -7.66 26.67 -14.36
CA ILE A 4 -6.98 25.36 -14.52
C ILE A 4 -5.67 25.35 -13.74
N ALA A 5 -4.89 26.43 -13.84
CA ALA A 5 -3.65 26.58 -13.08
C ALA A 5 -3.92 26.63 -11.57
N GLY A 6 -4.93 27.36 -11.11
CA GLY A 6 -5.26 27.44 -9.69
C GLY A 6 -5.76 26.12 -9.09
N TRP A 7 -6.34 25.22 -9.90
CA TRP A 7 -6.76 23.89 -9.44
C TRP A 7 -5.61 22.88 -9.45
N LEU A 8 -4.78 22.89 -10.51
CA LEU A 8 -3.68 21.95 -10.72
C LEU A 8 -2.42 22.32 -9.94
N TYR A 9 -2.10 23.60 -9.87
CA TYR A 9 -0.86 24.14 -9.34
C TYR A 9 -1.07 24.78 -7.97
N GLY A 10 -0.17 24.51 -7.03
CA GLY A 10 -0.23 25.05 -5.66
C GLY A 10 -0.69 24.05 -4.60
N SER A 11 -1.00 22.81 -4.96
CA SER A 11 -1.17 21.75 -3.97
C SER A 11 0.20 21.33 -3.40
N THR A 12 0.32 21.33 -2.08
CA THR A 12 1.52 20.86 -1.37
C THR A 12 1.50 19.36 -1.09
N GLN A 13 0.36 18.69 -1.30
CA GLN A 13 0.17 17.29 -1.03
C GLN A 13 0.21 16.48 -2.32
N TYR A 14 0.84 15.31 -2.26
CA TYR A 14 0.82 14.33 -3.34
C TYR A 14 -0.61 13.84 -3.57
N LYS A 15 -1.03 13.83 -4.83
CA LYS A 15 -2.34 13.32 -5.28
C LYS A 15 -2.15 12.21 -6.30
N GLU A 16 -3.19 11.40 -6.47
CA GLU A 16 -3.23 10.38 -7.51
C GLU A 16 -3.47 11.05 -8.88
N LEU A 17 -2.59 10.74 -9.83
CA LEU A 17 -2.69 11.09 -11.23
C LEU A 17 -2.88 9.81 -12.03
N ALA A 18 -4.10 9.59 -12.51
CA ALA A 18 -4.39 8.54 -13.48
C ALA A 18 -4.35 9.13 -14.90
N ILE A 19 -3.73 8.39 -15.83
CA ILE A 19 -3.70 8.76 -17.24
C ILE A 19 -4.82 7.98 -17.93
N ILE A 20 -5.78 8.70 -18.52
CA ILE A 20 -6.92 8.09 -19.20
C ILE A 20 -6.48 7.68 -20.61
N GLN A 21 -5.81 6.54 -20.70
CA GLN A 21 -5.40 5.87 -21.94
C GLN A 21 -5.76 4.38 -21.83
N ASP A 22 -6.08 3.75 -22.97
CA ASP A 22 -6.60 2.38 -23.03
C ASP A 22 -5.61 1.34 -22.45
N ASP A 23 -4.32 1.62 -22.48
CA ASP A 23 -3.23 0.78 -21.97
C ASP A 23 -2.86 1.06 -20.51
N MET A 24 -3.47 2.09 -19.88
CA MET A 24 -3.13 2.55 -18.53
C MET A 24 -4.29 2.62 -17.50
N PRO A 25 -5.47 1.97 -17.67
CA PRO A 25 -6.66 2.27 -16.88
C PRO A 25 -6.51 2.00 -15.38
N ASP A 26 -5.68 1.01 -15.00
CA ASP A 26 -5.52 0.57 -13.61
C ASP A 26 -4.30 1.19 -12.90
N TYR A 27 -3.56 2.06 -13.60
CA TYR A 27 -2.32 2.64 -13.11
C TYR A 27 -2.47 4.10 -12.74
N TYR A 28 -1.81 4.49 -11.66
CA TYR A 28 -1.75 5.88 -11.24
C TYR A 28 -0.37 6.22 -10.68
N TYR A 29 -0.02 7.50 -10.74
CA TYR A 29 1.17 8.05 -10.09
C TYR A 29 0.76 8.85 -8.86
N ARG A 30 1.55 8.83 -7.79
CA ARG A 30 1.40 9.78 -6.69
C ARG A 30 2.32 10.96 -6.95
N CYS A 31 1.79 12.11 -7.35
CA CYS A 31 2.61 13.25 -7.76
C CYS A 31 2.03 14.61 -7.33
N ILE A 32 2.86 15.64 -7.47
CA ILE A 32 2.45 17.05 -7.45
C ILE A 32 2.87 17.71 -8.77
N ILE A 33 2.15 18.75 -9.17
CA ILE A 33 2.51 19.54 -10.35
C ILE A 33 3.46 20.66 -9.92
N VAL A 34 4.63 20.70 -10.54
CA VAL A 34 5.72 21.66 -10.23
C VAL A 34 5.96 22.68 -11.34
N GLY A 35 5.31 22.53 -12.49
CA GLY A 35 5.34 23.51 -13.56
C GLY A 35 4.20 23.32 -14.55
N ILE A 36 3.74 24.43 -15.12
CA ILE A 36 2.71 24.45 -16.17
C ILE A 36 3.19 25.39 -17.27
N GLU A 37 3.30 24.87 -18.48
CA GLU A 37 3.66 25.63 -19.69
C GLU A 37 2.56 25.49 -20.74
N GLN A 38 2.40 26.52 -21.58
CA GLN A 38 1.49 26.46 -22.72
C GLN A 38 2.21 25.84 -23.91
N SER A 39 1.57 24.87 -24.56
CA SER A 39 1.99 24.39 -25.87
C SER A 39 1.35 25.25 -26.95
N ILE A 40 2.17 25.93 -27.77
CA ILE A 40 1.73 26.87 -28.80
C ILE A 40 2.17 26.36 -30.18
N VAL A 41 1.22 26.22 -31.10
CA VAL A 41 1.45 25.85 -32.50
C VAL A 41 0.83 26.91 -33.40
N ALA A 42 1.61 27.48 -34.32
CA ALA A 42 1.18 28.56 -35.22
C ALA A 42 0.53 29.77 -34.50
N GLY A 43 1.08 30.15 -33.34
CA GLY A 43 0.57 31.28 -32.53
C GLY A 43 -0.72 30.99 -31.76
N ARG A 44 -1.21 29.75 -31.76
CA ARG A 44 -2.40 29.32 -30.99
C ARG A 44 -2.00 28.34 -29.91
N THR A 45 -2.52 28.51 -28.70
CA THR A 45 -2.39 27.52 -27.63
C THR A 45 -3.18 26.28 -28.00
N VAL A 46 -2.50 25.15 -28.13
CA VAL A 46 -3.11 23.84 -28.49
C VAL A 46 -3.12 22.86 -27.32
N GLY A 47 -2.42 23.17 -26.23
CA GLY A 47 -2.39 22.32 -25.05
C GLY A 47 -1.55 22.90 -23.93
N ILE A 48 -1.29 22.07 -22.92
CA ILE A 48 -0.43 22.38 -21.78
C ILE A 48 0.60 21.29 -21.60
N VAL A 49 1.79 21.67 -21.15
CA VAL A 49 2.83 20.77 -20.70
C VAL A 49 2.91 20.88 -19.19
N LEU A 50 2.81 19.75 -18.50
CA LEU A 50 2.86 19.68 -17.04
C LEU A 50 4.17 19.01 -16.62
N SER A 51 4.94 19.71 -15.79
CA SER A 51 6.07 19.11 -15.08
C SER A 51 5.55 18.54 -13.77
N VAL A 52 5.74 17.25 -13.56
CA VAL A 52 5.27 16.53 -12.37
C VAL A 52 6.45 16.00 -11.55
N ARG A 53 6.31 16.06 -10.22
CA ARG A 53 7.23 15.39 -9.29
C ARG A 53 6.50 14.27 -8.59
N CYS A 54 6.93 13.04 -8.84
CA CYS A 54 6.39 11.84 -8.21
C CYS A 54 7.06 11.56 -6.86
N ASP A 55 6.36 10.83 -5.99
CA ASP A 55 6.93 10.35 -4.72
C ASP A 55 7.88 9.14 -4.91
N ALA A 56 7.77 8.47 -6.05
CA ALA A 56 8.50 7.27 -6.41
C ALA A 56 8.80 7.20 -7.92
N PRO A 57 9.82 6.44 -8.34
CA PRO A 57 10.20 6.27 -9.75
C PRO A 57 9.35 5.21 -10.50
N TYR A 58 8.13 4.93 -10.03
CA TYR A 58 7.23 3.93 -10.59
C TYR A 58 5.76 4.37 -10.43
N ALA A 59 4.86 3.79 -11.21
CA ALA A 59 3.41 3.90 -11.02
C ALA A 59 2.93 2.91 -9.95
N TYR A 60 1.66 2.99 -9.60
CA TYR A 60 0.98 2.06 -8.71
C TYR A 60 -0.20 1.44 -9.44
N MET A 61 -0.44 0.15 -9.24
CA MET A 61 -1.64 -0.56 -9.69
C MET A 61 -2.53 -0.86 -8.49
N SER A 62 -3.77 -0.38 -8.54
CA SER A 62 -4.79 -0.67 -7.53
C SER A 62 -5.62 -1.87 -7.96
N THR A 63 -5.76 -2.86 -7.07
CA THR A 63 -6.74 -3.93 -7.25
C THR A 63 -7.57 -4.08 -5.98
N ALA A 64 -8.60 -4.94 -6.04
CA ALA A 64 -9.33 -5.34 -4.83
C ALA A 64 -8.35 -5.85 -3.77
N ASP A 65 -8.63 -5.51 -2.52
CA ASP A 65 -7.83 -5.91 -1.36
C ASP A 65 -7.95 -7.43 -1.13
N THR A 66 -6.90 -8.03 -0.59
CA THR A 66 -6.90 -9.46 -0.27
C THR A 66 -7.35 -9.65 1.18
N ILE A 67 -8.37 -10.48 1.38
CA ILE A 67 -8.88 -10.82 2.72
C ILE A 67 -8.48 -12.26 3.05
N ILE A 68 -7.89 -12.46 4.21
CA ILE A 68 -7.54 -13.77 4.77
C ILE A 68 -8.24 -13.90 6.12
N THR A 69 -9.11 -14.90 6.24
CA THR A 69 -9.76 -15.23 7.52
C THR A 69 -9.06 -16.43 8.13
N SER A 70 -8.59 -16.29 9.36
CA SER A 70 -7.93 -17.35 10.12
C SER A 70 -8.80 -17.75 11.31
N ASN A 71 -9.09 -19.06 11.41
CA ASN A 71 -9.69 -19.67 12.59
C ASN A 71 -8.60 -20.39 13.38
N ASN A 72 -7.75 -19.63 14.07
CA ASN A 72 -6.52 -20.04 14.77
C ASN A 72 -5.29 -20.30 13.89
N TYR A 73 -5.46 -20.95 12.75
CA TYR A 73 -4.37 -21.14 11.80
C TYR A 73 -4.89 -21.24 10.37
N THR A 74 -4.22 -20.58 9.42
CA THR A 74 -4.55 -20.68 7.99
C THR A 74 -3.32 -20.40 7.13
N GLU A 75 -3.18 -21.17 6.06
CA GLU A 75 -2.25 -20.89 4.97
C GLU A 75 -2.99 -20.23 3.80
N SER A 76 -2.37 -19.23 3.18
CA SER A 76 -2.94 -18.55 2.03
C SER A 76 -1.86 -18.17 1.01
N LEU A 77 -2.17 -18.38 -0.27
CA LEU A 77 -1.30 -17.97 -1.36
C LEU A 77 -1.59 -16.52 -1.73
N TYR A 78 -0.63 -15.64 -1.49
CA TYR A 78 -0.70 -14.23 -1.87
C TYR A 78 0.16 -13.92 -3.09
N HIS A 79 -0.42 -13.23 -4.07
CA HIS A 79 0.25 -12.87 -5.31
C HIS A 79 0.61 -11.38 -5.34
N ASN A 80 1.89 -11.10 -5.08
CA ASN A 80 2.45 -9.78 -5.34
C ASN A 80 2.62 -9.56 -6.84
N ARG A 81 1.78 -8.69 -7.42
CA ARG A 81 1.77 -8.41 -8.86
C ARG A 81 2.77 -7.33 -9.30
N SER A 82 3.55 -6.77 -8.37
CA SER A 82 4.60 -5.79 -8.67
C SER A 82 5.60 -6.35 -9.69
N ASN A 83 5.98 -5.53 -10.67
CA ASN A 83 7.12 -5.82 -11.55
C ASN A 83 8.41 -5.07 -11.14
N VAL A 84 8.37 -4.27 -10.07
CA VAL A 84 9.55 -3.62 -9.51
C VAL A 84 10.41 -4.65 -8.77
N ASN A 85 11.73 -4.61 -8.98
CA ASN A 85 12.69 -5.49 -8.31
C ASN A 85 12.96 -5.05 -6.86
N LYS A 86 11.95 -5.16 -5.99
CA LYS A 86 12.04 -4.92 -4.56
C LYS A 86 10.95 -5.70 -3.83
N TYR A 87 11.12 -5.88 -2.52
CA TYR A 87 10.04 -6.38 -1.67
C TYR A 87 8.85 -5.41 -1.69
N TYR A 88 7.65 -5.98 -1.74
CA TYR A 88 6.42 -5.22 -1.57
C TYR A 88 6.05 -5.14 -0.10
N ARG A 89 5.75 -3.93 0.39
CA ARG A 89 5.42 -3.63 1.78
C ARG A 89 4.04 -2.97 1.84
N PRO A 90 2.95 -3.73 1.98
CA PRO A 90 1.60 -3.19 1.91
C PRO A 90 1.18 -2.51 3.20
N MET A 91 -0.01 -1.91 3.15
CA MET A 91 -0.79 -1.61 4.33
C MET A 91 -1.65 -2.83 4.67
N ILE A 92 -1.62 -3.25 5.94
CA ILE A 92 -2.34 -4.41 6.43
C ILE A 92 -3.23 -3.97 7.59
N THR A 93 -4.49 -4.40 7.58
CA THR A 93 -5.38 -4.30 8.74
C THR A 93 -5.57 -5.69 9.32
N VAL A 94 -5.35 -5.83 10.63
CA VAL A 94 -5.57 -7.06 11.40
C VAL A 94 -6.72 -6.82 12.35
N GLU A 95 -7.81 -7.55 12.17
CA GLU A 95 -8.97 -7.55 13.06
C GLU A 95 -8.91 -8.83 13.90
N ALA A 96 -8.43 -8.70 15.14
CA ALA A 96 -8.31 -9.82 16.07
C ALA A 96 -9.67 -10.14 16.71
N SER A 97 -10.09 -11.41 16.67
CA SER A 97 -11.27 -11.87 17.39
C SER A 97 -11.07 -11.79 18.90
N GLY A 98 -12.17 -11.66 19.65
CA GLY A 98 -12.14 -11.71 21.11
C GLY A 98 -11.60 -13.05 21.61
N GLY A 99 -10.71 -12.99 22.60
CA GLY A 99 -10.03 -14.16 23.19
C GLY A 99 -8.71 -14.55 22.50
N THR A 100 -8.39 -13.97 21.34
CA THR A 100 -7.07 -14.13 20.70
C THR A 100 -6.05 -13.27 21.44
N SER A 101 -5.03 -13.88 22.04
CA SER A 101 -3.96 -13.15 22.76
C SER A 101 -2.73 -12.84 21.91
N VAL A 102 -2.52 -13.60 20.84
CA VAL A 102 -1.36 -13.48 19.94
C VAL A 102 -1.82 -13.72 18.51
N ILE A 103 -1.32 -12.90 17.57
CA ILE A 103 -1.45 -13.10 16.12
C ILE A 103 -0.06 -13.09 15.51
N SER A 104 0.20 -14.00 14.58
CA SER A 104 1.39 -13.95 13.74
C SER A 104 1.07 -14.07 12.26
N ILE A 105 1.90 -13.40 11.44
CA ILE A 105 1.87 -13.44 9.98
C ILE A 105 3.28 -13.79 9.52
N ASN A 106 3.43 -14.96 8.92
CA ASN A 106 4.70 -15.44 8.39
C ASN A 106 4.63 -15.58 6.88
N ASN A 107 5.53 -14.91 6.16
CA ASN A 107 5.77 -15.22 4.76
C ASN A 107 6.89 -16.26 4.70
N THR A 108 6.56 -17.52 4.50
CA THR A 108 7.51 -18.65 4.56
C THR A 108 8.70 -18.55 3.60
N GLY A 109 8.56 -17.76 2.52
CA GLY A 109 9.65 -17.49 1.58
C GLY A 109 10.58 -16.34 1.98
N ASP A 110 10.27 -15.61 3.05
CA ASP A 110 11.06 -14.47 3.52
C ASP A 110 11.99 -14.84 4.69
N ILE A 111 13.14 -14.18 4.72
CA ILE A 111 14.21 -14.42 5.70
C ILE A 111 14.06 -13.59 6.98
N ILE A 112 13.16 -12.60 7.02
CA ILE A 112 13.00 -11.72 8.18
C ILE A 112 12.31 -12.41 9.36
N GLY A 113 11.63 -13.53 9.09
CA GLY A 113 10.81 -14.26 10.05
C GLY A 113 9.38 -13.72 10.12
N GLU A 114 8.66 -14.19 11.14
CA GLU A 114 7.26 -13.84 11.34
C GLU A 114 7.09 -12.45 11.96
N PHE A 115 6.03 -11.76 11.54
CA PHE A 115 5.47 -10.62 12.25
C PHE A 115 4.59 -11.14 13.37
N GLU A 116 4.76 -10.65 14.60
CA GLU A 116 3.94 -11.07 15.74
C GLU A 116 3.43 -9.85 16.52
N ILE A 117 2.18 -9.91 16.94
CA ILE A 117 1.57 -9.02 17.93
C ILE A 117 1.02 -9.89 19.06
N SER A 118 1.45 -9.61 20.28
CA SER A 118 1.01 -10.28 21.51
C SER A 118 0.19 -9.34 22.39
N GLY A 119 -0.29 -9.81 23.54
CA GLY A 119 -0.99 -8.94 24.50
C GLY A 119 -2.31 -8.35 24.00
N ILE A 120 -2.92 -8.97 22.99
CA ILE A 120 -4.18 -8.51 22.42
C ILE A 120 -5.29 -8.61 23.49
N PRO A 121 -6.10 -7.55 23.70
CA PRO A 121 -7.19 -7.57 24.67
C PRO A 121 -8.20 -8.70 24.40
N SER A 122 -8.82 -9.23 25.45
CA SER A 122 -9.84 -10.29 25.30
C SER A 122 -11.09 -9.84 24.52
N SER A 123 -11.33 -8.53 24.39
CA SER A 123 -12.35 -7.95 23.52
C SER A 123 -12.02 -8.01 22.03
N GLY A 124 -10.78 -8.36 21.66
CA GLY A 124 -10.24 -8.16 20.32
C GLY A 124 -9.63 -6.76 20.16
N ALA A 125 -9.03 -6.51 19.00
CA ALA A 125 -8.44 -5.23 18.62
C ALA A 125 -8.36 -5.10 17.09
N ILE A 126 -8.40 -3.87 16.60
CA ILE A 126 -8.09 -3.56 15.20
C ILE A 126 -6.70 -2.92 15.17
N ILE A 127 -5.75 -3.58 14.51
CA ILE A 127 -4.39 -3.07 14.32
C ILE A 127 -4.16 -2.77 12.85
N VAL A 128 -3.77 -1.54 12.57
CA VAL A 128 -3.37 -1.09 11.23
C VAL A 128 -1.84 -1.03 11.17
N VAL A 129 -1.27 -1.69 10.18
CA VAL A 129 0.16 -1.89 9.96
C VAL A 129 0.54 -1.28 8.62
N ASP A 130 1.18 -0.11 8.63
CA ASP A 130 1.84 0.44 7.45
C ASP A 130 3.24 -0.18 7.34
N CYS A 131 3.37 -1.25 6.57
CA CYS A 131 4.64 -1.95 6.42
C CYS A 131 5.69 -1.12 5.66
N THR A 132 5.28 -0.11 4.87
CA THR A 132 6.21 0.76 4.14
C THR A 132 6.87 1.75 5.10
N ARG A 133 6.11 2.32 6.05
CA ARG A 133 6.61 3.30 7.02
C ARG A 133 6.97 2.70 8.37
N CYS A 134 6.72 1.41 8.58
CA CYS A 134 6.89 0.71 9.85
C CYS A 134 6.06 1.36 10.97
N ILE A 135 4.82 1.74 10.66
CA ILE A 135 3.91 2.39 11.61
C ILE A 135 2.81 1.40 12.00
N LEU A 136 2.58 1.29 13.31
CA LEU A 136 1.47 0.55 13.92
C LEU A 136 0.52 1.54 14.59
N THR A 137 -0.79 1.33 14.41
CA THR A 137 -1.84 2.09 15.10
C THR A 137 -3.00 1.18 15.48
N SER A 138 -3.53 1.36 16.68
CA SER A 138 -4.72 0.68 17.19
C SER A 138 -5.37 1.59 18.24
N GLU A 139 -6.71 1.60 18.30
CA GLU A 139 -7.44 2.32 19.35
C GLU A 139 -7.50 1.50 20.65
N GLU A 140 -7.60 0.17 20.53
CA GLU A 140 -7.70 -0.76 21.65
C GLU A 140 -6.35 -1.08 22.29
N MET A 141 -5.25 -0.86 21.56
CA MET A 141 -3.87 -1.06 22.02
C MET A 141 -3.07 0.25 21.90
N PRO A 142 -3.16 1.16 22.88
CA PRO A 142 -2.50 2.48 22.82
C PRO A 142 -0.96 2.40 22.67
N ASP A 143 -0.34 1.34 23.19
CA ASP A 143 1.09 1.05 23.03
C ASP A 143 1.30 -0.27 22.28
N VAL A 144 0.74 -0.37 21.06
CA VAL A 144 0.88 -1.54 20.19
C VAL A 144 2.34 -1.90 19.87
N TYR A 145 3.26 -0.93 19.90
CA TYR A 145 4.67 -1.16 19.60
C TYR A 145 5.37 -2.04 20.63
N SER A 146 5.07 -1.89 21.93
CA SER A 146 5.66 -2.74 22.97
C SER A 146 5.15 -4.19 22.91
N SER A 147 4.01 -4.39 22.25
CA SER A 147 3.38 -5.69 22.06
C SER A 147 3.78 -6.37 20.73
N CYS A 148 4.61 -5.72 19.92
CA CYS A 148 4.99 -6.19 18.59
C CYS A 148 6.48 -6.49 18.49
N ASN A 149 6.85 -7.52 17.74
CA ASN A 149 8.25 -7.86 17.48
C ASN A 149 8.93 -6.98 16.40
N LEU A 150 8.18 -6.06 15.77
CA LEU A 150 8.63 -5.10 14.75
C LEU A 150 9.17 -5.73 13.44
N ASN A 151 8.89 -7.02 13.20
CA ASN A 151 9.23 -7.69 11.94
C ASN A 151 8.16 -7.43 10.88
N PHE A 152 8.09 -6.21 10.35
CA PHE A 152 7.03 -5.79 9.43
C PHE A 152 6.92 -6.69 8.17
N PRO A 153 5.72 -7.19 7.83
CA PRO A 153 5.50 -8.05 6.68
C PRO A 153 6.02 -7.46 5.37
N ARG A 154 6.61 -8.33 4.54
CA ARG A 154 7.03 -7.98 3.19
C ARG A 154 6.90 -9.19 2.27
N PHE A 155 6.62 -8.90 1.00
CA PHE A 155 6.31 -9.92 0.01
C PHE A 155 7.33 -9.90 -1.12
N LEU A 156 7.84 -11.08 -1.47
CA LEU A 156 8.63 -11.30 -2.67
C LEU A 156 7.76 -11.08 -3.90
N ARG A 157 8.39 -10.88 -5.05
CA ARG A 157 7.67 -10.80 -6.33
C ARG A 157 7.02 -12.14 -6.66
N GLY A 158 5.78 -12.12 -7.12
CA GLY A 158 5.05 -13.34 -7.48
C GLY A 158 4.32 -13.97 -6.29
N ALA A 159 4.35 -15.30 -6.21
CA ALA A 159 3.62 -16.06 -5.21
C ALA A 159 4.37 -16.08 -3.86
N ASN A 160 3.64 -15.82 -2.79
CA ASN A 160 4.11 -15.85 -1.41
C ASN A 160 3.15 -16.74 -0.62
N MET A 161 3.67 -17.73 0.08
CA MET A 161 2.87 -18.55 0.99
C MET A 161 2.86 -17.88 2.36
N ILE A 162 1.70 -17.39 2.75
CA ILE A 162 1.46 -16.70 4.02
C ILE A 162 0.82 -17.68 5.00
N GLU A 163 1.45 -17.85 6.15
CA GLU A 163 0.87 -18.53 7.30
C GLU A 163 0.36 -17.46 8.27
N VAL A 164 -0.86 -17.65 8.75
CA VAL A 164 -1.50 -16.77 9.73
C VAL A 164 -1.85 -17.62 10.94
N SER A 165 -1.43 -17.17 12.12
CA SER A 165 -1.78 -17.78 13.41
C SER A 165 -2.60 -16.81 14.25
N GLY A 166 -3.50 -17.34 15.07
CA GLY A 166 -4.51 -16.59 15.82
C GLY A 166 -5.85 -16.51 15.09
N GLU A 167 -6.92 -16.28 15.84
CA GLU A 167 -8.26 -16.08 15.26
C GLU A 167 -8.43 -14.61 14.89
N CYS A 168 -8.46 -14.32 13.58
CA CYS A 168 -8.46 -12.97 13.05
C CYS A 168 -8.89 -12.88 11.57
N VAL A 169 -9.15 -11.66 11.12
CA VAL A 169 -9.30 -11.29 9.71
C VAL A 169 -8.18 -10.33 9.32
N ILE A 170 -7.46 -10.65 8.25
CA ILE A 170 -6.39 -9.83 7.70
C ILE A 170 -6.84 -9.26 6.36
N THR A 171 -6.75 -7.93 6.23
CA THR A 171 -6.97 -7.22 4.97
C THR A 171 -5.65 -6.64 4.48
N ILE A 172 -5.17 -7.09 3.33
CA ILE A 172 -3.97 -6.57 2.67
C ILE A 172 -4.40 -5.61 1.55
N GLN A 173 -4.05 -4.32 1.69
CA GLN A 173 -4.34 -3.33 0.67
C GLN A 173 -3.43 -3.51 -0.55
N ASN A 174 -4.04 -3.77 -1.70
CA ASN A 174 -3.30 -4.09 -2.92
C ASN A 174 -3.05 -2.84 -3.75
N ARG A 175 -1.86 -2.26 -3.55
CA ARG A 175 -1.33 -1.10 -4.29
C ARG A 175 0.08 -1.40 -4.77
N PHE A 176 0.20 -2.11 -5.88
CA PHE A 176 1.48 -2.68 -6.34
C PHE A 176 2.33 -1.64 -7.09
N PRO A 177 3.63 -1.50 -6.78
CA PRO A 177 4.56 -0.72 -7.59
C PRO A 177 4.72 -1.33 -9.00
N MET A 178 4.64 -0.48 -10.03
CA MET A 178 4.66 -0.89 -11.43
C MET A 178 5.55 0.03 -12.27
N ILE A 179 6.55 -0.56 -12.95
CA ILE A 179 7.26 0.05 -14.06
C ILE A 179 6.40 -0.13 -15.31
N ILE A 180 6.06 0.97 -15.96
CA ILE A 180 5.22 1.01 -17.16
C ILE A 180 5.91 1.87 -18.22
N GLY A 181 5.64 1.60 -19.50
CA GLY A 181 6.18 2.38 -20.62
C GLY A 181 7.65 2.13 -20.97
N THR A 182 8.18 0.95 -20.66
CA THR A 182 9.49 0.46 -21.15
C THR A 182 9.37 -0.25 -22.49
#